data_AF-A0A0E3SDU5-F1
#
_entry.id   AF-A0A0E3SDU5-F1
#
_cell.length_a   1.000
_cell.length_b   1.000
_cell.length_c   1.000
_cell.angle_alpha   90.00
_cell.angle_beta   90.00
_cell.angle_gamma   90.00
#
_symmetry.space_group_name_H-M   'P 1'
#
loop_
_entity.id
_entity.type
_entity.pdbx_description
1 polymer ?
#
loop_
_entity_poly.entity_id
_entity_poly.type
_entity_poly.pdbx_seq_one_letter_code
_entity_poly.pdbx_strand_id
1 'polypeptide(L)'
;MTISGFNITGQKNKAGIYYSGSDGNITGNKLVYNKYGILLKKSSNISIENNTVFQNYYGVYLENSNNNRLNRNNISNIEVLVDINGINLENSDNNRLLNNTINLHKYTYSVTLGNSQNNTLKGNTADSNTEIKVVYGFDSRNNTLEGEQYTVNEKGRVLKV
;
A
#
# COMPACT_ATOMS: atom_id res chain seq x y z
N MET A 1 17.89 -10.30 -2.64
CA MET A 1 18.33 -9.17 -3.50
C MET A 1 18.06 -7.85 -2.79
N THR A 2 18.85 -6.78 -3.01
CA THR A 2 18.62 -5.46 -2.39
C THR A 2 18.49 -4.36 -3.45
N ILE A 3 17.44 -3.55 -3.38
CA ILE A 3 17.22 -2.33 -4.16
C ILE A 3 17.22 -1.15 -3.20
N SER A 4 18.23 -0.28 -3.27
CA SER A 4 18.36 0.80 -2.29
C SER A 4 19.05 2.04 -2.80
N GLY A 5 18.67 3.19 -2.23
CA GLY A 5 19.33 4.49 -2.47
C GLY A 5 18.98 5.14 -3.80
N PHE A 6 17.97 4.64 -4.52
CA PHE A 6 17.58 5.20 -5.81
C PHE A 6 16.60 6.36 -5.67
N ASN A 7 16.77 7.37 -6.53
CA ASN A 7 15.80 8.43 -6.77
C ASN A 7 15.18 8.20 -8.15
N ILE A 8 13.95 7.69 -8.20
CA ILE A 8 13.26 7.32 -9.45
C ILE A 8 12.08 8.27 -9.67
N THR A 9 12.17 9.08 -10.72
CA THR A 9 11.09 9.96 -11.17
C THR A 9 10.46 9.40 -12.45
N GLY A 10 9.19 9.05 -12.38
CA GLY A 10 8.44 8.43 -13.47
C GLY A 10 7.77 9.41 -14.43
N GLN A 11 7.12 8.83 -15.44
CA GLN A 11 6.25 9.52 -16.40
C GLN A 11 4.79 9.03 -16.28
N LYS A 12 4.27 8.94 -15.05
CA LYS A 12 2.88 8.59 -14.66
C LYS A 12 2.29 7.23 -15.13
N ASN A 13 2.98 6.48 -16.00
CA ASN A 13 2.39 5.28 -16.67
C ASN A 13 3.01 3.95 -16.26
N LYS A 14 4.15 3.98 -15.56
CA LYS A 14 4.97 2.79 -15.22
C LYS A 14 5.16 2.68 -13.72
N ALA A 15 5.63 1.52 -13.26
CA ALA A 15 6.10 1.37 -11.89
C ALA A 15 7.49 2.00 -11.75
N GLY A 16 7.75 2.68 -10.63
CA GLY A 16 9.09 3.15 -10.28
C GLY A 16 10.00 1.96 -9.96
N ILE A 17 9.52 1.08 -9.08
CA ILE A 17 10.11 -0.25 -8.86
C ILE A 17 9.05 -1.30 -9.17
N TYR A 18 9.35 -2.20 -10.10
CA TYR A 18 8.61 -3.44 -10.32
C TYR A 18 9.45 -4.61 -9.82
N TYR A 19 8.87 -5.47 -8.97
CA TYR A 19 9.57 -6.64 -8.47
C TYR A 19 8.69 -7.89 -8.46
N SER A 20 9.23 -8.98 -9.00
CA SER A 20 8.56 -10.28 -9.14
C SER A 20 9.46 -11.44 -8.73
N GLY A 21 9.86 -11.46 -7.46
CA GLY A 21 10.76 -12.46 -6.89
C GLY A 21 10.51 -12.66 -5.40
N SER A 22 11.32 -13.49 -4.75
CA SER A 22 11.25 -13.73 -3.31
C SER A 22 12.51 -13.24 -2.58
N ASP A 23 12.38 -13.08 -1.27
CA ASP A 23 13.52 -12.90 -0.35
C ASP A 23 14.39 -11.68 -0.72
N GLY A 24 13.73 -10.53 -0.77
CA GLY A 24 14.28 -9.25 -1.23
C GLY A 24 14.10 -8.11 -0.25
N ASN A 25 14.92 -7.07 -0.41
CA ASN A 25 14.82 -5.84 0.35
C ASN A 25 14.73 -4.64 -0.60
N ILE A 26 13.75 -3.77 -0.38
CA ILE A 26 13.57 -2.51 -1.09
C ILE A 26 13.62 -1.42 -0.03
N THR A 27 14.71 -0.66 0.04
CA THR A 27 14.92 0.26 1.16
C THR A 27 15.57 1.58 0.80
N GLY A 28 15.14 2.67 1.45
CA GLY A 28 15.78 3.98 1.28
C GLY A 28 15.69 4.53 -0.14
N ASN A 29 14.64 4.19 -0.89
CA ASN A 29 14.40 4.74 -2.22
C ASN A 29 13.40 5.90 -2.16
N LYS A 30 13.55 6.84 -3.09
CA LYS A 30 12.59 7.92 -3.34
C LYS A 30 11.93 7.71 -4.69
N LEU A 31 10.62 7.53 -4.72
CA LEU A 31 9.86 7.18 -5.93
C LEU A 31 8.77 8.23 -6.17
N VAL A 32 8.84 8.93 -7.30
CA VAL A 32 8.01 10.12 -7.58
C VAL A 32 7.37 10.07 -8.96
N TYR A 33 6.11 10.49 -9.11
CA TYR A 33 5.43 10.62 -10.41
C TYR A 33 5.33 9.33 -11.25
N ASN A 34 5.19 8.18 -10.59
CA ASN A 34 4.94 6.89 -11.24
C ASN A 34 3.45 6.51 -11.18
N LYS A 35 3.04 5.53 -12.01
CA LYS A 35 1.74 4.88 -11.85
C LYS A 35 1.71 4.10 -10.53
N TYR A 36 2.74 3.31 -10.30
CA TYR A 36 2.97 2.60 -9.05
C TYR A 36 4.32 3.08 -8.51
N GLY A 37 4.38 3.55 -7.27
CA GLY A 37 5.68 3.80 -6.64
C GLY A 37 6.47 2.49 -6.60
N ILE A 38 5.93 1.52 -5.85
CA ILE A 38 6.42 0.14 -5.79
C ILE A 38 5.30 -0.81 -6.19
N LEU A 39 5.57 -1.71 -7.13
CA LEU A 39 4.70 -2.81 -7.52
C LEU A 39 5.39 -4.14 -7.24
N LEU A 40 4.83 -4.92 -6.31
CA LEU A 40 5.16 -6.33 -6.13
C LEU A 40 4.15 -7.18 -6.89
N LYS A 41 4.62 -8.09 -7.74
CA LYS A 41 3.77 -9.01 -8.49
C LYS A 41 4.27 -10.44 -8.34
N LYS A 42 3.44 -11.34 -7.78
CA LYS A 42 3.82 -12.74 -7.51
C LYS A 42 5.10 -12.85 -6.66
N SER A 43 5.21 -12.00 -5.64
CA SER A 43 6.40 -11.88 -4.80
C SER A 43 6.14 -12.35 -3.36
N SER A 44 7.19 -12.79 -2.66
CA SER A 44 7.07 -13.18 -1.27
C SER A 44 8.29 -12.84 -0.42
N ASN A 45 8.10 -12.69 0.89
CA ASN A 45 9.19 -12.41 1.84
C ASN A 45 9.99 -11.15 1.48
N ILE A 46 9.31 -10.10 1.00
CA ILE A 46 9.94 -8.83 0.67
C ILE A 46 9.84 -7.87 1.85
N SER A 47 10.98 -7.31 2.23
CA SER A 47 11.06 -6.18 3.15
C SER A 47 11.03 -4.88 2.35
N ILE A 48 10.02 -4.05 2.55
CA ILE A 48 9.91 -2.70 1.99
C ILE A 48 10.06 -1.72 3.16
N GLU A 49 11.21 -1.09 3.30
CA GLU A 49 11.51 -0.29 4.51
C GLU A 49 12.08 1.09 4.22
N ASN A 50 11.62 2.11 4.95
CA ASN A 50 12.17 3.47 4.91
C ASN A 50 12.19 4.10 3.49
N ASN A 51 11.21 3.77 2.64
CA ASN A 51 11.09 4.40 1.32
C ASN A 51 10.21 5.65 1.42
N THR A 52 10.50 6.64 0.57
CA THR A 52 9.66 7.81 0.35
C THR A 52 8.94 7.65 -0.98
N VAL A 53 7.63 7.48 -0.96
CA VAL A 53 6.79 7.24 -2.13
C VAL A 53 5.80 8.39 -2.27
N PHE A 54 6.06 9.30 -3.20
CA PHE A 54 5.36 10.59 -3.26
C PHE A 54 4.77 10.86 -4.65
N GLN A 55 3.54 11.38 -4.74
CA GLN A 55 2.89 11.73 -6.01
C GLN A 55 2.85 10.57 -7.03
N ASN A 56 2.52 9.36 -6.57
CA ASN A 56 2.29 8.21 -7.43
C ASN A 56 0.79 7.85 -7.40
N TYR A 57 0.22 7.34 -8.49
CA TYR A 57 -1.22 7.03 -8.53
C TYR A 57 -1.57 5.95 -7.50
N TYR A 58 -0.71 4.94 -7.42
CA TYR A 58 -0.65 3.98 -6.32
C TYR A 58 0.69 4.14 -5.62
N GLY A 59 0.68 4.26 -4.29
CA GLY A 59 1.92 4.31 -3.52
C GLY A 59 2.66 2.96 -3.60
N VAL A 60 2.12 1.96 -2.91
CA VAL A 60 2.64 0.59 -2.92
C VAL A 60 1.52 -0.37 -3.30
N TYR A 61 1.77 -1.26 -4.27
CA TYR A 61 0.78 -2.22 -4.76
C TYR A 61 1.34 -3.64 -4.66
N LEU A 62 0.62 -4.52 -3.97
CA LEU A 62 0.91 -5.94 -3.84
C LEU A 62 -0.15 -6.71 -4.63
N GLU A 63 0.27 -7.38 -5.70
CA GLU A 63 -0.59 -8.22 -6.53
C GLU A 63 -0.12 -9.68 -6.40
N ASN A 64 -0.98 -10.57 -5.90
CA ASN A 64 -0.64 -11.98 -5.66
C ASN A 64 0.65 -12.13 -4.83
N SER A 65 0.86 -11.28 -3.83
CA SER A 65 2.14 -11.16 -3.14
C SER A 65 1.99 -11.34 -1.63
N ASN A 66 2.60 -12.39 -1.10
CA ASN A 66 2.33 -12.89 0.24
C ASN A 66 3.54 -12.73 1.18
N ASN A 67 3.29 -12.69 2.50
CA ASN A 67 4.35 -12.70 3.51
C ASN A 67 5.34 -11.52 3.42
N ASN A 68 4.90 -10.35 2.96
CA ASN A 68 5.76 -9.17 2.84
C ASN A 68 5.63 -8.27 4.08
N ARG A 69 6.67 -7.48 4.32
CA ARG A 69 6.73 -6.52 5.42
C ARG A 69 6.93 -5.12 4.85
N LEU A 70 5.98 -4.24 5.09
CA LEU A 70 6.07 -2.82 4.77
C LEU A 70 6.25 -2.08 6.10
N ASN A 71 7.44 -1.49 6.32
CA ASN A 71 7.77 -0.89 7.62
C ASN A 71 8.38 0.50 7.48
N ARG A 72 7.84 1.49 8.19
CA ARG A 72 8.38 2.87 8.21
C ARG A 72 8.51 3.53 6.83
N ASN A 73 7.61 3.23 5.90
CA ASN A 73 7.56 3.95 4.63
C ASN A 73 6.74 5.23 4.79
N ASN A 74 7.15 6.28 4.09
CA ASN A 74 6.40 7.53 3.97
C ASN A 74 5.73 7.56 2.58
N ILE A 75 4.42 7.38 2.56
CA ILE A 75 3.60 7.31 1.36
C ILE A 75 2.69 8.53 1.34
N SER A 76 2.80 9.36 0.31
CA SER A 76 1.97 10.56 0.23
C SER A 76 1.57 10.95 -1.19
N ASN A 77 0.36 11.49 -1.34
CA ASN A 77 -0.10 12.01 -2.62
C ASN A 77 -0.98 13.25 -2.41
N ILE A 78 -0.70 14.28 -3.21
CA ILE A 78 -1.36 15.59 -3.18
C ILE A 78 -2.27 15.84 -4.39
N GLU A 79 -2.30 14.94 -5.38
CA GLU A 79 -3.24 15.06 -6.50
C GLU A 79 -4.61 14.48 -6.07
N VAL A 80 -5.69 15.19 -6.37
CA VAL A 80 -7.07 14.71 -6.22
C VAL A 80 -7.48 14.06 -7.54
N LEU A 81 -7.04 12.82 -7.76
CA LEU A 81 -7.59 11.99 -8.83
C LEU A 81 -8.46 10.90 -8.22
N VAL A 82 -9.50 10.53 -8.96
CA VAL A 82 -10.34 9.38 -8.64
C VAL A 82 -9.44 8.12 -8.63
N ASP A 83 -9.65 7.22 -7.67
CA ASP A 83 -8.96 5.92 -7.53
C ASP A 83 -7.47 5.94 -7.09
N ILE A 84 -6.98 7.06 -6.54
CA ILE A 84 -5.68 7.06 -5.85
C ILE A 84 -5.78 6.27 -4.55
N ASN A 85 -4.80 5.39 -4.33
CA ASN A 85 -4.70 4.61 -3.10
C ASN A 85 -3.25 4.62 -2.58
N GLY A 86 -3.11 4.57 -1.25
CA GLY A 86 -1.81 4.55 -0.59
C GLY A 86 -1.13 3.20 -0.72
N ILE A 87 -1.69 2.20 -0.05
CA ILE A 87 -1.23 0.81 -0.11
C ILE A 87 -2.38 -0.10 -0.57
N ASN A 88 -2.15 -0.89 -1.60
CA ASN A 88 -3.13 -1.85 -2.13
C ASN A 88 -2.61 -3.27 -1.98
N LEU A 89 -3.47 -4.14 -1.45
CA LEU A 89 -3.26 -5.58 -1.39
C LEU A 89 -4.36 -6.24 -2.20
N GLU A 90 -3.99 -6.96 -3.25
CA GLU A 90 -4.90 -7.73 -4.09
C GLU A 90 -4.42 -9.18 -4.15
N ASN A 91 -5.28 -10.12 -3.72
CA ASN A 91 -4.94 -11.53 -3.59
C ASN A 91 -3.63 -11.74 -2.80
N SER A 92 -3.43 -10.96 -1.73
CA SER A 92 -2.14 -10.80 -1.07
C SER A 92 -2.27 -11.02 0.44
N ASP A 93 -1.80 -12.18 0.88
CA ASP A 93 -2.03 -12.70 2.22
C ASP A 93 -0.81 -12.56 3.14
N ASN A 94 -1.06 -12.55 4.46
CA ASN A 94 -0.02 -12.61 5.49
C ASN A 94 0.98 -11.44 5.45
N ASN A 95 0.58 -10.28 4.95
CA ASN A 95 1.44 -9.09 4.91
C ASN A 95 1.34 -8.26 6.19
N ARG A 96 2.44 -7.59 6.53
CA ARG A 96 2.57 -6.78 7.75
C ARG A 96 2.89 -5.35 7.37
N LEU A 97 1.91 -4.46 7.53
CA LEU A 97 2.03 -3.02 7.31
C LEU A 97 2.22 -2.35 8.67
N LEU A 98 3.45 -1.94 8.98
CA LEU A 98 3.85 -1.52 10.31
C LEU A 98 4.45 -0.11 10.29
N ASN A 99 3.96 0.77 11.15
CA ASN A 99 4.56 2.09 11.37
C ASN A 99 4.76 2.92 10.09
N ASN A 100 3.92 2.76 9.07
CA ASN A 100 4.00 3.57 7.85
C ASN A 100 3.22 4.88 8.06
N THR A 101 3.72 5.95 7.47
CA THR A 101 3.00 7.23 7.36
C THR A 101 2.33 7.28 6.00
N ILE A 102 0.99 7.35 5.96
CA ILE A 102 0.18 7.36 4.74
C ILE A 102 -0.62 8.66 4.69
N ASN A 103 -0.06 9.69 4.06
CA ASN A 103 -0.69 11.01 3.93
C ASN A 103 -1.30 11.19 2.54
N LEU A 104 -2.60 10.92 2.43
CA LEU A 104 -3.36 11.08 1.19
C LEU A 104 -4.46 12.13 1.36
N HIS A 105 -5.04 12.56 0.25
CA HIS A 105 -6.24 13.39 0.27
C HIS A 105 -7.39 12.74 1.06
N LYS A 106 -8.12 13.57 1.82
CA LYS A 106 -9.18 13.16 2.77
C LYS A 106 -10.32 12.28 2.21
N TYR A 107 -10.49 12.26 0.89
CA TYR A 107 -11.52 11.49 0.18
C TYR A 107 -11.05 10.10 -0.29
N THR A 108 -9.83 9.69 0.07
CA THR A 108 -9.24 8.41 -0.35
C THR A 108 -9.08 7.44 0.82
N TYR A 109 -8.89 6.16 0.51
CA TYR A 109 -8.54 5.14 1.49
C TYR A 109 -7.02 5.01 1.59
N SER A 110 -6.51 4.95 2.82
CA SER A 110 -5.09 4.75 3.11
C SER A 110 -4.64 3.37 2.66
N VAL A 111 -5.45 2.34 2.96
CA VAL A 111 -5.17 0.94 2.64
C VAL A 111 -6.41 0.28 2.04
N THR A 112 -6.22 -0.45 0.95
CA THR A 112 -7.27 -1.20 0.25
C THR A 112 -6.91 -2.69 0.20
N LEU A 113 -7.84 -3.57 0.60
CA LEU A 113 -7.66 -5.03 0.60
C LEU A 113 -8.72 -5.72 -0.27
N GLY A 114 -8.33 -6.28 -1.41
CA GLY A 114 -9.17 -7.12 -2.26
C GLY A 114 -8.78 -8.60 -2.14
N ASN A 115 -9.73 -9.46 -1.75
CA ASN A 115 -9.53 -10.90 -1.56
C ASN A 115 -8.20 -11.24 -0.85
N SER A 116 -7.92 -10.56 0.25
CA SER A 116 -6.63 -10.62 0.93
C SER A 116 -6.81 -10.94 2.41
N GLN A 117 -6.07 -11.92 2.92
CA GLN A 117 -6.31 -12.53 4.21
C GLN A 117 -5.12 -12.44 5.16
N ASN A 118 -5.39 -12.52 6.46
CA ASN A 118 -4.36 -12.61 7.51
C ASN A 118 -3.35 -11.45 7.50
N ASN A 119 -3.73 -10.28 7.00
CA ASN A 119 -2.86 -9.11 6.99
C ASN A 119 -2.96 -8.36 8.32
N THR A 120 -1.86 -7.73 8.74
CA THR A 120 -1.79 -6.94 9.98
C THR A 120 -1.39 -5.51 9.67
N LEU A 121 -2.22 -4.55 10.05
CA LEU A 121 -1.91 -3.13 10.11
C LEU A 121 -1.67 -2.78 11.58
N LYS A 122 -0.51 -2.19 11.90
CA LYS A 122 -0.21 -1.77 13.27
C LYS A 122 0.70 -0.54 13.31
N GLY A 123 0.26 0.49 14.02
CA GLY A 123 1.02 1.71 14.28
C GLY A 123 1.16 2.60 13.05
N ASN A 124 0.39 2.39 11.99
CA ASN A 124 0.39 3.27 10.83
C ASN A 124 -0.35 4.57 11.17
N THR A 125 0.12 5.68 10.60
CA THR A 125 -0.43 7.01 10.84
C THR A 125 -0.83 7.68 9.53
N ALA A 126 -1.91 8.45 9.55
CA ALA A 126 -2.25 9.40 8.48
C ALA A 126 -1.97 10.84 8.96
N ASP A 127 -2.15 11.83 8.08
CA ASP A 127 -1.86 13.24 8.39
C ASP A 127 -2.57 13.72 9.65
N SER A 128 -2.08 14.81 10.25
CA SER A 128 -2.27 15.20 11.66
C SER A 128 -3.70 15.51 12.12
N ASN A 129 -4.73 15.21 11.33
CA ASN A 129 -6.14 15.32 11.72
C ASN A 129 -7.03 14.19 11.14
N THR A 130 -6.43 13.10 10.64
CA THR A 130 -7.18 11.98 10.06
C THR A 130 -6.66 10.65 10.54
N GLU A 131 -7.55 9.72 10.86
CA GLU A 131 -7.20 8.33 11.11
C GLU A 131 -6.88 7.62 9.78
N ILE A 132 -6.14 6.51 9.86
CA ILE A 132 -5.99 5.57 8.73
C ILE A 132 -7.38 5.14 8.28
N LYS A 133 -7.66 5.16 6.97
CA LYS A 133 -8.91 4.65 6.39
C LYS A 133 -8.63 3.35 5.64
N VAL A 134 -9.27 2.27 6.05
CA VAL A 134 -9.12 0.96 5.44
C VAL A 134 -10.41 0.54 4.77
N VAL A 135 -10.34 0.19 3.48
CA VAL A 135 -11.45 -0.45 2.77
C VAL A 135 -11.09 -1.89 2.41
N TYR A 136 -12.00 -2.82 2.63
CA TYR A 136 -11.76 -4.22 2.33
C TYR A 136 -12.99 -4.90 1.71
N GLY A 137 -12.74 -5.77 0.73
CA GLY A 137 -13.77 -6.58 0.09
C GLY A 137 -14.32 -7.67 1.03
N PHE A 138 -15.52 -8.15 0.73
CA PHE A 138 -16.20 -9.22 1.46
C PHE A 138 -15.33 -10.48 1.71
N ASP A 139 -14.47 -10.83 0.76
CA ASP A 139 -13.59 -12.00 0.86
C ASP A 139 -12.24 -11.74 1.57
N SER A 140 -11.98 -10.50 1.98
CA SER A 140 -10.77 -10.13 2.71
C SER A 140 -10.92 -10.45 4.21
N ARG A 141 -10.68 -11.70 4.59
CA ARG A 141 -10.98 -12.25 5.93
C ARG A 141 -9.75 -12.31 6.86
N ASN A 142 -10.00 -12.42 8.16
CA ASN A 142 -8.98 -12.62 9.19
C ASN A 142 -7.88 -11.53 9.23
N ASN A 143 -8.19 -10.31 8.81
CA ASN A 143 -7.25 -9.21 8.88
C ASN A 143 -7.32 -8.51 10.26
N THR A 144 -6.16 -8.13 10.80
CA THR A 144 -6.06 -7.26 11.97
C THR A 144 -5.85 -5.83 11.47
N LEU A 145 -6.93 -5.04 11.44
CA LEU A 145 -6.97 -3.70 10.88
C LEU A 145 -6.97 -2.62 11.97
N GLU A 146 -6.56 -1.40 11.62
CA GLU A 146 -6.59 -0.23 12.50
C GLU A 146 -7.20 0.97 11.76
N GLY A 147 -7.63 1.98 12.51
CA GLY A 147 -8.28 3.19 11.97
C GLY A 147 -9.74 2.97 11.56
N GLU A 148 -10.27 3.89 10.75
CA GLU A 148 -11.63 3.83 10.23
C GLU A 148 -11.76 2.71 9.19
N GLN A 149 -12.74 1.84 9.39
CA GLN A 149 -12.91 0.63 8.59
C GLN A 149 -14.17 0.69 7.73
N TYR A 150 -14.02 0.25 6.50
CA TYR A 150 -15.08 0.18 5.52
C TYR A 150 -15.07 -1.18 4.84
N THR A 151 -16.23 -1.79 4.67
CA THR A 151 -16.38 -3.06 3.95
C THR A 151 -17.14 -2.84 2.65
N VAL A 152 -16.79 -3.61 1.61
CA VAL A 152 -17.52 -3.65 0.34
C VAL A 152 -18.36 -4.91 0.31
N ASN A 153 -19.67 -4.76 0.23
CA ASN A 153 -20.58 -5.90 0.14
C ASN A 153 -20.56 -6.54 -1.27
N GLU A 154 -21.21 -7.69 -1.43
CA GLU A 154 -21.30 -8.43 -2.70
C GLU A 154 -21.90 -7.62 -3.87
N LYS A 155 -22.60 -6.52 -3.57
CA LYS A 155 -23.20 -5.60 -4.56
C LYS A 155 -22.29 -4.41 -4.89
N GLY A 156 -21.05 -4.39 -4.39
CA GLY A 156 -20.08 -3.33 -4.62
C GLY A 156 -20.32 -2.04 -3.81
N ARG A 157 -21.21 -2.04 -2.81
CA ARG A 157 -21.46 -0.86 -1.97
C ARG A 157 -20.50 -0.83 -0.78
N VAL A 158 -19.90 0.33 -0.55
CA VAL A 158 -19.05 0.60 0.61
C VAL A 158 -19.93 0.93 1.82
N LEU A 159 -19.67 0.25 2.95
CA LEU A 159 -20.35 0.43 4.22
C LEU A 159 -19.31 0.71 5.31
N LYS A 160 -19.56 1.69 6.18
CA LYS A 160 -18.72 1.90 7.38
C LYS A 160 -19.01 0.77 8.37
N VAL A 161 -17.95 0.25 8.99
CA VAL A 161 -18.00 -0.82 10.02
C VAL A 161 -18.02 -0.20 11.40
#